data_AF-A0A527HDF8-F1
#
_entry.id   AF-A0A527HDF8-F1
#
_cell.length_a   1.000
_cell.length_b   1.000
_cell.length_c   1.000
_cell.angle_alpha   90.00
_cell.angle_beta   90.00
_cell.angle_gamma   90.00
#
_symmetry.space_group_name_H-M   'P 1'
#
loop_
_entity.id
_entity.type
_entity.pdbx_description
1 polymer ?
#
loop_
_entity_poly.entity_id
_entity_poly.type
_entity_poly.pdbx_seq_one_letter_code
_entity_poly.pdbx_strand_id
1 'polypeptide(L)' 'MNDKAAATPQAIGHERIDLMDRYWRAANYISVGQIYLLDNPLLREPLKAEHVKPRLLGHWGTTPGLNFLYVHLNRV' A
#
# COMPACT_ATOMS: atom_id res chain seq x y z
N MET A 1 13.97 -16.60 37.80
CA MET A 1 12.76 -15.77 37.77
C MET A 1 13.08 -14.56 36.90
N ASN A 2 12.75 -14.58 35.61
CA ASN A 2 13.00 -13.45 34.71
C ASN A 2 11.67 -12.71 34.51
N ASP A 3 11.42 -11.73 35.36
CA ASP A 3 10.39 -10.71 35.13
C ASP A 3 10.88 -9.76 34.03
N LYS A 4 10.72 -10.16 32.77
CA LYS A 4 10.61 -9.18 31.69
C LYS A 4 9.22 -8.57 31.80
N ALA A 5 9.12 -7.48 32.54
CA ALA A 5 7.94 -6.61 32.50
C ALA A 5 7.61 -6.35 31.03
N ALA A 6 6.46 -6.85 30.58
CA ALA A 6 5.99 -6.62 29.23
C ALA A 6 5.81 -5.11 29.08
N ALA A 7 6.69 -4.48 28.30
CA ALA A 7 6.59 -3.06 28.01
C ALA A 7 5.20 -2.79 27.44
N THR A 8 4.45 -1.89 28.08
CA THR A 8 3.15 -1.47 27.60
C THR A 8 3.34 -0.93 26.18
N PRO A 9 2.57 -1.40 25.18
CA PRO A 9 2.71 -0.90 23.82
C PRO A 9 2.54 0.62 23.83
N GLN A 10 3.59 1.35 23.45
CA GLN A 10 3.51 2.79 23.27
C GLN A 10 2.38 3.06 22.26
N ALA A 11 1.40 3.88 22.66
CA ALA A 11 0.33 4.28 21.77
C ALA A 11 0.90 4.90 20.48
N ILE A 12 0.43 4.44 19.32
CA ILE A 12 0.84 4.99 18.04
C ILE A 12 0.15 6.35 17.88
N GLY A 13 0.93 7.42 17.77
CA GLY A 13 0.40 8.76 17.57
C GLY A 13 -0.41 8.85 16.27
N HIS A 14 -1.46 9.66 16.27
CA HIS A 14 -2.39 9.79 15.13
C HIS A 14 -1.66 10.16 13.83
N GLU A 15 -0.68 11.07 13.88
CA GLU A 15 0.15 11.44 12.71
C GLU A 15 0.82 10.21 12.06
N ARG A 16 1.30 9.28 12.88
CA ARG A 16 1.96 8.06 12.39
C ARG A 16 0.95 7.11 11.75
N ILE A 17 -0.26 7.01 12.29
CA ILE A 17 -1.35 6.26 11.67
C ILE A 17 -1.71 6.87 10.31
N ASP A 18 -1.79 8.20 10.22
CA ASP A 18 -2.10 8.90 8.96
C ASP A 18 -1.01 8.67 7.91
N LEU A 19 0.27 8.70 8.29
CA LEU A 19 1.37 8.37 7.37
C LEU A 19 1.31 6.91 6.88
N MET A 20 0.95 5.99 7.77
CA MET A 20 0.77 4.57 7.42
C MET A 20 -0.38 4.37 6.42
N ASP A 21 -1.53 5.01 6.63
CA ASP A 21 -2.65 4.98 5.69
C ASP A 21 -2.25 5.53 4.32
N ARG A 22 -1.57 6.69 4.30
CA ARG A 22 -1.07 7.30 3.06
C ARG A 22 -0.11 6.37 2.32
N TYR A 23 0.80 5.71 3.03
CA TYR A 23 1.70 4.72 2.44
C TYR A 23 0.89 3.56 1.84
N TRP A 24 -0.05 2.99 2.61
CA TRP A 24 -0.85 1.85 2.18
C TRP A 24 -1.63 2.17 0.89
N ARG A 25 -2.26 3.34 0.85
CA ARG A 25 -2.98 3.84 -0.33
C ARG A 25 -2.05 4.07 -1.52
N ALA A 26 -0.86 4.64 -1.30
CA ALA A 26 0.12 4.85 -2.36
C ALA A 26 0.62 3.51 -2.93
N ALA A 27 0.91 2.53 -2.08
CA ALA A 27 1.30 1.19 -2.50
C ALA A 27 0.20 0.51 -3.33
N ASN A 28 -1.05 0.58 -2.87
CA ASN A 28 -2.21 0.03 -3.60
C ASN A 28 -2.41 0.71 -4.96
N TYR A 29 -2.27 2.03 -5.03
CA TYR A 29 -2.38 2.81 -6.27
C TYR A 29 -1.32 2.38 -7.29
N ILE A 30 -0.06 2.27 -6.85
CA ILE A 30 1.04 1.81 -7.70
C ILE A 30 0.81 0.36 -8.14
N SER A 31 0.35 -0.52 -7.26
CA SER A 31 0.03 -1.91 -7.62
C SER A 31 -1.03 -2.00 -8.72
N VAL A 32 -2.09 -1.19 -8.66
CA VAL A 32 -3.08 -1.09 -9.75
C VAL A 32 -2.41 -0.58 -11.02
N GLY A 33 -1.59 0.47 -10.94
CA GLY A 33 -0.82 0.97 -12.09
C GLY A 33 0.04 -0.12 -12.74
N GLN A 34 0.75 -0.90 -11.94
CA GLN A 34 1.60 -2.01 -12.41
C GLN A 34 0.78 -3.11 -13.12
N ILE A 35 -0.41 -3.43 -12.63
CA ILE A 35 -1.26 -4.49 -13.22
C ILE A 35 -1.94 -4.00 -14.50
N TYR A 36 -2.47 -2.77 -14.50
CA TYR A 36 -3.44 -2.33 -15.51
C TYR A 36 -2.92 -1.26 -16.47
N LEU A 37 -2.00 -0.38 -16.08
CA LEU A 37 -1.62 0.78 -16.89
C LEU A 37 -0.33 0.54 -17.68
N LEU A 38 -0.33 0.93 -18.96
CA LEU A 38 0.87 1.04 -19.79
C LEU A 38 1.42 2.47 -19.83
N ASP A 39 0.56 3.48 -19.61
CA ASP A 39 0.92 4.90 -19.57
C ASP A 39 -0.05 5.69 -18.66
N ASN A 40 0.21 7.00 -18.49
CA ASN A 40 -0.54 7.94 -17.66
C ASN A 40 -0.74 7.46 -16.19
N PRO A 41 0.33 7.00 -15.50
CA PRO A 41 0.23 6.35 -14.20
C PRO A 41 -0.22 7.30 -13.06
N LEU A 42 -0.19 8.61 -13.28
CA LEU A 42 -0.63 9.63 -12.31
C LEU A 42 -1.90 10.36 -12.76
N LEU A 43 -2.55 9.91 -13.83
CA LEU A 43 -3.76 10.53 -14.38
C LEU A 43 -3.61 12.05 -14.62
N ARG A 44 -2.49 12.46 -15.22
CA ARG A 44 -2.23 13.87 -15.56
C ARG A 44 -3.17 14.39 -16.65
N GLU A 45 -3.72 13.46 -17.42
CA GLU A 45 -4.84 13.66 -18.34
C GLU A 45 -5.96 12.65 -18.04
N PRO A 46 -7.21 12.86 -18.53
CA PRO A 46 -8.30 11.91 -18.35
C PRO A 46 -7.92 10.50 -18.81
N LEU A 47 -8.34 9.48 -18.05
CA LEU A 47 -8.05 8.08 -18.38
C LEU A 47 -8.73 7.67 -19.70
N LYS A 48 -7.95 7.08 -20.61
CA LYS A 48 -8.40 6.58 -21.91
C LYS A 48 -8.05 5.09 -22.01
N ALA A 49 -8.75 4.38 -22.91
CA ALA A 49 -8.50 2.95 -23.14
C ALA A 49 -7.04 2.68 -23.59
N GLU A 50 -6.43 3.61 -24.33
CA GLU A 50 -5.04 3.53 -24.78
C GLU A 50 -4.00 3.53 -23.65
N HIS A 51 -4.38 3.97 -22.44
CA HIS A 51 -3.50 3.90 -21.27
C HIS A 51 -3.53 2.53 -20.57
N VAL A 52 -4.45 1.63 -20.93
CA VAL A 52 -4.63 0.32 -20.31
C VAL A 52 -3.90 -0.76 -21.11
N LYS A 53 -3.14 -1.62 -20.43
CA LYS A 53 -2.40 -2.71 -21.06
C LYS A 53 -3.32 -3.61 -21.90
N PRO A 54 -2.93 -3.97 -23.14
CA PRO A 54 -3.75 -4.85 -23.99
C PRO A 54 -3.85 -6.28 -23.44
N ARG A 55 -2.90 -6.69 -22.58
CA ARG A 55 -2.93 -7.96 -21.86
C ARG A 55 -2.71 -7.72 -20.37
N LEU A 56 -3.69 -8.07 -19.56
CA LEU A 56 -3.64 -7.92 -18.11
C LEU A 56 -3.01 -9.17 -17.49
N LEU A 57 -1.88 -8.98 -16.79
CA LEU A 57 -1.17 -10.03 -16.06
C LEU A 57 -0.81 -9.51 -14.68
N GLY A 58 -1.27 -10.22 -13.65
CA GLY A 58 -1.04 -9.86 -12.25
C GLY A 58 -2.17 -10.37 -11.36
N HIS A 59 -1.94 -10.33 -10.05
CA HIS A 59 -2.92 -10.74 -9.06
C HIS A 59 -3.26 -9.56 -8.15
N TRP A 60 -4.53 -9.15 -8.17
CA TRP A 60 -5.00 -8.09 -7.28
C TRP A 60 -5.43 -8.61 -5.92
N GLY A 61 -6.14 -9.75 -5.86
CA GLY A 61 -6.90 -10.16 -4.67
C GLY A 61 -6.12 -10.19 -3.35
N THR A 62 -4.84 -10.60 -3.36
CA THR A 62 -4.00 -10.64 -2.16
C THR A 62 -3.21 -9.36 -1.91
N THR A 63 -3.01 -8.54 -2.93
CA THR A 63 -2.07 -7.41 -2.91
C THR A 63 -2.39 -6.33 -1.86
N PRO A 64 -3.65 -5.86 -1.70
CA PRO A 64 -3.98 -4.88 -0.66
C PRO A 64 -3.71 -5.37 0.76
N GLY A 65 -3.98 -6.65 1.02
CA GLY A 65 -3.71 -7.28 2.31
C GLY A 65 -2.21 -7.38 2.59
N LEU A 66 -1.42 -7.78 1.58
CA LEU A 66 0.04 -7.79 1.69
C LEU A 66 0.62 -6.39 1.91
N ASN A 67 0.17 -5.38 1.15
CA ASN A 67 0.59 -3.99 1.33
C ASN A 67 0.26 -3.48 2.73
N PHE A 68 -0.90 -3.83 3.28
CA PHE A 68 -1.28 -3.50 4.65
C PHE A 68 -0.29 -4.11 5.65
N LEU A 69 -0.04 -5.41 5.55
CA LEU A 69 0.94 -6.09 6.42
C LEU A 69 2.33 -5.46 6.32
N TYR A 70 2.81 -5.17 5.12
CA TYR A 70 4.11 -4.53 4.91
C TYR A 70 4.21 -3.15 5.56
N VAL A 71 3.17 -2.32 5.49
CA VAL A 71 3.13 -1.02 6.18
C VAL A 71 3.31 -1.19 7.69
N HIS A 72 2.63 -2.17 8.27
CA HIS A 72 2.73 -2.46 9.70
C HIS A 72 4.07 -3.07 10.09
N LEU A 73 4.70 -3.87 9.23
CA LEU A 73 6.04 -4.41 9.45
C LEU A 73 7.12 -3.32 9.35
N ASN A 74 7.01 -2.41 8.39
CA ASN A 74 7.95 -1.29 8.21
C ASN A 74 7.93 -0.27 9.36
N ARG A 75 6.95 -0.34 10.28
CA ARG A 75 6.87 0.54 11.44
C ARG A 75 7.73 0.07 12.62
N VAL A 76 8.03 -1.23 12.69
CA VAL A 76 8.74 -1.86 13.83
C VAL A 76 10.22 -1.55 13.72
#